data_AF-A0A9D8Q6X6-F1
#
_entry.id   AF-A0A9D8Q6X6-F1
#
_cell.length_a   1.000
_cell.length_b   1.000
_cell.length_c   1.000
_cell.angle_alpha   90.00
_cell.angle_beta   90.00
_cell.angle_gamma   90.00
#
_symmetry.space_group_name_H-M   'P 1'
#
loop_
_entity.id
_entity.type
_entity.pdbx_description
1 polymer ?
#
loop_
_entity_poly.entity_id
_entity_poly.type
_entity_poly.pdbx_seq_one_letter_code
_entity_poly.pdbx_strand_id
1 'polypeptide(L)' 'ELYVAQAARGLGAGRRLMAELARLALTRGFGRVDWTAARDDVRLLDFYESLGASPQPEKVFFRLSGEELRRLAAG' A
#
# COMPACT_ATOMS: atom_id res chain seq x y z
N GLU A 1 -6.27 0.49 -1.09
CA GLU A 1 -6.30 -0.95 -1.37
C GLU A 1 -6.10 -1.22 -2.85
N LEU A 2 -5.27 -2.21 -3.16
CA LEU A 2 -5.05 -2.73 -4.50
C LEU A 2 -5.24 -4.25 -4.46
N TYR A 3 -6.19 -4.75 -5.24
CA TYR A 3 -6.46 -6.19 -5.32
C TYR A 3 -6.56 -6.62 -6.78
N VAL A 4 -5.87 -7.70 -7.10
CA VAL A 4 -5.98 -8.38 -8.39
C VAL A 4 -6.56 -9.77 -8.14
N ALA A 5 -7.72 -10.03 -8.73
CA ALA A 5 -8.39 -11.32 -8.68
C ALA A 5 -7.44 -12.43 -9.13
N GLN A 6 -7.53 -13.61 -8.50
CA GLN A 6 -6.61 -14.72 -8.73
C GLN A 6 -6.49 -15.08 -10.22
N ALA A 7 -7.61 -15.13 -10.94
CA ALA A 7 -7.67 -15.44 -12.37
C ALA A 7 -6.95 -14.40 -13.27
N ALA A 8 -6.69 -13.20 -12.76
CA ALA A 8 -6.03 -12.11 -13.49
C ALA A 8 -4.58 -11.86 -13.02
N ARG A 9 -4.06 -12.64 -12.07
CA ARG A 9 -2.67 -12.53 -11.60
C ARG A 9 -1.70 -13.04 -12.68
N GLY A 10 -0.50 -12.49 -12.70
CA GLY A 10 0.51 -12.79 -13.75
C GLY A 10 0.27 -12.08 -15.09
N LEU A 11 -0.91 -11.48 -15.31
CA LEU A 11 -1.25 -10.76 -16.54
C LEU A 11 -0.84 -9.27 -16.53
N GLY A 12 -0.01 -8.85 -15.56
CA GLY A 12 0.47 -7.47 -15.45
C GLY A 12 -0.55 -6.45 -14.93
N ALA A 13 -1.75 -6.86 -14.53
CA ALA A 13 -2.81 -5.94 -14.06
C ALA A 13 -2.36 -5.05 -12.89
N GLY A 14 -1.68 -5.61 -11.88
CA GLY A 14 -1.19 -4.84 -10.73
C GLY A 14 -0.18 -3.75 -11.13
N ARG A 15 0.75 -4.05 -12.04
CA ARG A 15 1.71 -3.07 -12.57
C ARG A 15 1.00 -1.94 -13.30
N ARG A 16 0.01 -2.26 -14.15
CA ARG A 16 -0.76 -1.25 -14.89
C ARG A 16 -1.56 -0.34 -13.96
N LEU A 17 -2.16 -0.89 -12.91
CA LEU A 17 -2.90 -0.11 -11.90
C LEU A 17 -1.97 0.84 -11.14
N MET A 18 -0.80 0.37 -10.69
CA MET A 18 0.18 1.22 -10.00
C MET A 18 0.76 2.31 -10.91
N ALA A 19 1.05 1.98 -12.17
CA ALA A 19 1.52 2.95 -13.15
C ALA A 19 0.50 4.06 -13.41
N GLU A 20 -0.78 3.71 -13.53
CA GLU A 20 -1.84 4.69 -13.73
C GLU A 20 -2.05 5.58 -12.49
N LEU A 21 -1.94 5.01 -11.29
CA LEU A 21 -1.96 5.77 -10.04
C LEU A 21 -0.80 6.78 -9.98
N ALA A 22 0.42 6.37 -10.35
CA ALA A 22 1.57 7.25 -10.42
C ALA A 22 1.38 8.38 -11.45
N ARG A 23 0.82 8.06 -12.63
CA ARG A 23 0.50 9.06 -13.67
C ARG A 23 -0.51 10.10 -13.16
N LEU A 24 -1.56 9.65 -12.47
CA LEU A 24 -2.56 10.53 -11.85
C LEU A 24 -1.95 11.41 -10.77
N ALA A 25 -1.05 10.86 -9.94
CA ALA A 25 -0.36 11.60 -8.90
C ALA A 25 0.44 12.77 -9.50
N LEU A 26 1.25 12.50 -10.53
CA LEU A 26 2.04 13.51 -11.22
C LEU A 26 1.17 14.55 -11.93
N THR A 27 0.09 14.12 -12.59
CA THR A 27 -0.85 15.02 -13.28
C THR A 27 -1.51 16.00 -12.30
N ARG A 28 -1.65 15.63 -11.03
CA ARG A 28 -2.22 16.46 -9.96
C ARG A 28 -1.17 17.23 -9.15
N GLY A 29 0.11 17.18 -9.55
CA GLY A 29 1.20 17.89 -8.86
C GLY A 29 1.68 17.23 -7.57
N PHE A 30 1.37 15.95 -7.34
CA PHE A 30 1.89 15.22 -6.18
C PHE A 30 3.27 14.61 -6.47
N GLY A 31 4.16 14.67 -5.48
CA GLY A 31 5.54 14.16 -5.60
C GLY A 31 5.74 12.70 -5.19
N ARG A 32 4.74 12.04 -4.60
CA ARG A 32 4.84 10.63 -4.17
C ARG A 32 3.49 9.94 -4.02
N VAL A 33 3.52 8.62 -3.98
CA VAL A 33 2.43 7.74 -3.57
C VAL A 33 2.95 6.86 -2.43
N ASP A 34 2.27 6.87 -1.29
CA ASP A 34 2.61 6.03 -0.13
C ASP A 34 1.51 4.96 0.07
N TRP A 35 1.90 3.74 0.41
CA TRP A 35 0.98 2.66 0.78
C TRP A 35 1.61 1.73 1.83
N THR A 36 0.80 0.84 2.40
CA THR A 36 1.25 -0.21 3.30
C THR A 36 1.15 -1.58 2.62
N ALA A 37 1.98 -2.51 3.07
CA ALA A 37 1.96 -3.91 2.64
C ALA A 37 2.09 -4.82 3.86
N ALA A 38 1.65 -6.06 3.74
CA ALA A 38 1.92 -7.07 4.77
C ALA A 38 3.44 -7.29 4.85
N ARG A 39 4.01 -7.09 6.05
CA ARG A 39 5.46 -7.15 6.29
C ARG A 39 6.06 -8.50 5.93
N ASP A 40 5.29 -9.57 6.06
CA ASP A 40 5.79 -10.94 5.92
C ASP A 40 5.45 -11.57 4.55
N ASP A 41 4.81 -10.83 3.65
CA ASP A 41 4.52 -11.30 2.29
C ASP A 41 5.66 -10.92 1.33
N VAL A 42 6.71 -11.75 1.31
CA VAL A 42 7.92 -11.53 0.51
C VAL A 42 7.59 -11.29 -0.97
N ARG A 43 6.66 -12.06 -1.55
CA ARG A 43 6.28 -11.89 -2.97
C ARG A 43 5.63 -10.53 -3.22
N LEU A 44 4.85 -10.04 -2.26
CA LEU A 44 4.23 -8.72 -2.36
C LEU A 44 5.26 -7.60 -2.21
N LEU A 45 6.24 -7.76 -1.31
CA LEU A 45 7.36 -6.82 -1.15
C LEU A 45 8.23 -6.77 -2.41
N ASP A 46 8.66 -7.93 -2.92
CA ASP A 46 9.42 -8.05 -4.17
C ASP A 46 8.68 -7.42 -5.36
N PHE A 47 7.35 -7.59 -5.41
CA PHE A 47 6.53 -6.94 -6.43
C PHE A 47 6.66 -5.42 -6.35
N TYR A 48 6.50 -4.82 -5.16
CA TYR A 48 6.59 -3.36 -5.01
C TYR A 48 8.01 -2.82 -5.23
N GLU A 49 9.04 -3.53 -4.78
CA GLU A 49 10.44 -3.19 -5.07
C GLU A 49 10.73 -3.25 -6.58
N SER A 50 10.15 -4.22 -7.30
CA SER A 50 10.26 -4.30 -8.77
C SER A 50 9.57 -3.15 -9.53
N LEU A 51 8.77 -2.33 -8.84
CA LEU A 51 8.19 -1.09 -9.37
C LEU A 51 9.06 0.14 -9.06
N GLY A 52 10.14 -0.01 -8.29
CA GLY A 52 11.00 1.07 -7.81
C GLY A 52 10.56 1.67 -6.47
N ALA A 53 9.62 1.05 -5.76
CA ALA A 53 9.24 1.50 -4.43
C ALA A 53 10.28 1.04 -3.39
N SER A 54 10.47 1.84 -2.33
CA SER A 54 11.33 1.47 -1.20
C SER A 54 10.53 1.42 0.12
N PRO A 55 10.77 0.41 0.97
CA PRO A 55 10.20 0.38 2.32
C PRO A 55 10.62 1.63 3.12
N GLN A 56 9.73 2.10 3.98
CA GLN A 56 9.97 3.27 4.85
C GLN A 56 10.08 2.81 6.31
N PRO A 57 11.26 2.34 6.77
CA PRO A 57 11.41 1.68 8.07
C PRO A 57 11.21 2.62 9.27
N GLU A 58 11.40 3.92 9.08
CA GLU A 58 11.23 4.94 10.12
C GLU A 58 9.75 5.23 10.46
N LYS A 59 8.80 4.69 9.67
CA LYS A 59 7.37 4.89 9.93
C LYS A 59 6.83 3.80 10.86
N VAL A 60 6.25 4.22 11.99
CA VAL A 60 5.53 3.32 12.91
C VAL A 60 4.03 3.34 12.62
N PHE A 61 3.43 2.18 12.40
CA PHE A 61 1.99 2.04 12.19
C PHE A 61 1.28 1.82 13.54
N PHE A 62 0.53 2.81 13.99
CA PHE A 62 -0.27 2.71 15.21
C PHE A 62 -1.67 2.15 14.93
N ARG A 63 -2.21 1.38 15.88
CA ARG A 63 -3.59 0.91 15.85
C ARG A 63 -4.21 1.12 17.22
N LEU A 64 -5.36 1.79 17.24
CA LEU A 64 -6.28 1.81 18.36
C LEU A 64 -7.52 1.02 17.95
N SER A 65 -7.86 -0.02 18.70
CA SER A 65 -8.97 -0.92 18.37
C SER A 65 -9.57 -1.54 19.62
N GLY A 66 -10.73 -2.17 19.50
CA GLY A 66 -11.32 -2.95 20.59
C GLY A 66 -11.68 -2.10 21.81
N GLU A 67 -11.42 -2.64 23.00
CA GLU A 67 -11.78 -1.99 24.25
C GLU A 67 -10.99 -0.71 24.50
N GLU A 68 -9.72 -0.64 24.08
CA GLU A 68 -8.88 0.56 24.20
C GLU A 68 -9.49 1.74 23.42
N LEU A 69 -10.01 1.47 22.22
CA LEU A 69 -10.70 2.47 21.40
C LEU A 69 -11.97 2.97 22.10
N ARG A 70 -12.77 2.05 22.65
CA ARG A 70 -14.01 2.41 23.37
C ARG A 70 -13.71 3.23 24.62
N ARG A 71 -12.70 2.84 25.39
CA ARG A 71 -12.28 3.56 26.60
C ARG A 71 -11.81 4.98 26.28
N LEU A 72 -11.01 5.17 25.22
CA LEU A 72 -10.59 6.52 24.81
C LEU A 72 -11.79 7.38 24.39
N ALA A 73 -12.75 6.81 23.65
CA ALA A 73 -13.94 7.54 23.20
C ALA A 73 -14.92 7.90 24.33
N ALA A 74 -14.87 7.19 25.45
CA ALA A 74 -15.70 7.43 26.64
C ALA A 74 -15.07 8.42 27.64
N GLY A 75 -13.87 8.96 27.35
CA GLY A 75 -13.24 10.07 28.07
C GLY A 75 -13.68 11.43 27.52
#